data_AF-A0A532CZ77-F1
#
_entry.id   AF-A0A532CZ77-F1
#
_cell.length_a   1.000
_cell.length_b   1.000
_cell.length_c   1.000
_cell.angle_alpha   90.00
_cell.angle_beta   90.00
_cell.angle_gamma   90.00
#
_symmetry.space_group_name_H-M   'P 1'
#
loop_
_entity.id
_entity.type
_entity.pdbx_description
1 polymer ?
#
loop_
_entity_poly.entity_id
_entity_poly.type
_entity_poly.pdbx_seq_one_letter_code
_entity_poly.pdbx_strand_id
1 'polypeptide(L)' 'MGLRLRACTQLVLDVNSRSAEEIFGYPNYLNFRSCMTLFLTAAPDHTLFKDTLLKYFDGQPDQSILDILAQQRS' A
#
# COMPACT_ATOMS: atom_id res chain seq x y z
N MET A 1 3.93 -4.64 15.60
CA MET A 1 3.70 -5.29 14.29
C MET A 1 4.45 -4.52 13.21
N GLY A 2 5.74 -4.82 12.98
CA GLY A 2 6.59 -3.97 12.11
C GLY A 2 7.47 -4.74 11.12
N LEU A 3 8.17 -5.79 11.55
CA LEU A 3 9.12 -6.51 10.71
C LEU A 3 8.45 -7.42 9.67
N ARG A 4 7.41 -8.16 10.05
CA ARG A 4 6.74 -9.12 9.15
C ARG A 4 6.01 -8.44 7.99
N LEU A 5 5.35 -7.31 8.26
CA LEU A 5 4.66 -6.56 7.21
C LEU A 5 5.63 -5.99 6.18
N ARG A 6 6.77 -5.43 6.64
CA ARG A 6 7.82 -4.92 5.76
C ARG A 6 8.40 -6.03 4.89
N ALA A 7 8.67 -7.20 5.46
CA ALA A 7 9.16 -8.35 4.72
C ALA A 7 8.15 -8.80 3.64
N CYS A 8 6.85 -8.86 3.97
CA CYS A 8 5.82 -9.19 2.99
C CYS A 8 5.71 -8.13 1.88
N THR A 9 5.75 -6.84 2.21
CA THR A 9 5.70 -5.76 1.20
C THR A 9 6.92 -5.80 0.29
N GLN A 10 8.12 -6.09 0.83
CA GLN A 10 9.33 -6.25 0.03
C GLN A 10 9.22 -7.44 -0.93
N LEU A 11 8.73 -8.59 -0.47
CA LEU A 11 8.52 -9.76 -1.33
C LEU A 11 7.57 -9.45 -2.49
N VAL A 12 6.52 -8.66 -2.26
CA VAL A 12 5.60 -8.22 -3.32
C VAL A 12 6.32 -7.29 -4.28
N LEU A 13 7.07 -6.29 -3.78
CA LEU A 13 7.88 -5.41 -4.61
C LEU A 13 8.91 -6.15 -5.47
N ASP A 14 9.45 -7.26 -4.99
CA ASP A 14 10.42 -8.07 -5.75
C ASP A 14 9.74 -8.90 -6.86
N VAL A 15 8.41 -9.04 -6.85
CA VAL A 15 7.66 -9.64 -7.96
C VAL A 15 7.70 -8.67 -9.15
N ASN A 16 8.48 -9.03 -10.15
CA ASN A 16 8.52 -8.32 -11.43
C ASN A 16 7.52 -8.92 -12.42
N SER A 17 6.98 -8.07 -13.29
CA SER A 17 6.09 -8.44 -14.41
C SER A 17 4.69 -8.97 -14.05
N ARG A 18 4.18 -8.67 -12.86
CA ARG A 18 2.77 -8.90 -12.51
C ARG A 18 2.16 -7.64 -11.91
N SER A 19 0.93 -7.33 -12.26
CA SER A 19 0.11 -6.29 -11.63
C SER A 19 -0.32 -6.71 -10.23
N ALA A 20 -0.74 -5.76 -9.39
CA ALA A 20 -1.28 -6.09 -8.06
C ALA A 20 -2.56 -6.94 -8.16
N GLU A 21 -3.34 -6.76 -9.23
CA GLU A 21 -4.50 -7.61 -9.50
C GLU A 21 -4.11 -9.05 -9.82
N GLU A 22 -3.04 -9.28 -10.57
CA GLU A 22 -2.52 -10.65 -10.83
C GLU A 22 -1.89 -11.31 -9.60
N ILE A 23 -1.39 -10.52 -8.65
CA ILE A 23 -0.77 -11.03 -7.41
C ILE A 23 -1.84 -11.35 -6.37
N PHE A 24 -2.82 -10.46 -6.17
CA PHE A 24 -3.79 -10.56 -5.07
C PHE A 24 -5.21 -10.96 -5.51
N GLY A 25 -5.54 -10.77 -6.79
CA GLY A 25 -6.88 -10.91 -7.32
C GLY A 25 -7.80 -9.74 -6.94
N TYR A 26 -8.89 -9.57 -7.69
CA TYR A 26 -10.01 -8.74 -7.28
C TYR A 26 -10.84 -9.46 -6.20
N PRO A 27 -11.33 -8.77 -5.15
CA PRO A 27 -11.13 -7.35 -4.82
C PRO A 27 -9.93 -7.09 -3.89
N ASN A 28 -9.12 -8.11 -3.60
CA ASN A 28 -8.07 -8.03 -2.57
C ASN A 28 -7.00 -6.99 -2.86
N TYR A 29 -6.70 -6.71 -4.13
CA TYR A 29 -5.74 -5.66 -4.48
C TYR A 29 -6.18 -4.26 -4.00
N LEU A 30 -7.49 -4.01 -3.83
CA LEU A 30 -7.99 -2.77 -3.26
C LEU A 30 -7.59 -2.65 -1.79
N ASN A 31 -7.79 -3.71 -1.01
CA ASN A 31 -7.34 -3.76 0.38
C ASN A 31 -5.82 -3.56 0.50
N PHE A 32 -5.05 -4.08 -0.46
CA PHE A 32 -3.61 -3.85 -0.52
C PHE A 32 -3.28 -2.37 -0.72
N ARG A 33 -3.94 -1.69 -1.67
CA ARG A 33 -3.81 -0.23 -1.88
C ARG A 33 -4.19 0.56 -0.63
N SER A 34 -5.30 0.20 0.02
CA SER A 34 -5.75 0.81 1.27
C SER A 34 -4.69 0.68 2.37
N CYS A 35 -4.12 -0.52 2.54
CA CYS A 35 -3.04 -0.77 3.50
C CYS A 35 -1.81 0.08 3.21
N MET A 36 -1.32 0.10 1.97
CA MET A 36 -0.12 0.87 1.61
C MET A 36 -0.32 2.37 1.88
N THR A 37 -1.53 2.89 1.63
CA THR A 37 -1.91 4.28 1.91
C THR A 37 -1.92 4.58 3.41
N LEU A 38 -2.49 3.68 4.22
CA LEU A 38 -2.49 3.79 5.67
C LEU A 38 -1.05 3.82 6.22
N PHE A 39 -0.20 2.89 5.79
CA PHE A 39 1.17 2.81 6.28
C PHE A 39 2.06 3.96 5.77
N LEU A 40 1.83 4.46 4.56
CA LEU A 40 2.46 5.69 4.08
C LEU A 40 2.11 6.88 4.99
N THR A 41 0.86 6.98 5.44
CA THR A 41 0.41 8.06 6.32
C THR A 41 0.93 7.90 7.75
N ALA A 42 0.96 6.67 8.27
CA ALA A 42 1.41 6.37 9.62
C ALA A 42 2.94 6.37 9.79
N ALA A 43 3.69 6.11 8.72
CA ALA A 43 5.14 6.00 8.73
C ALA A 43 5.76 6.60 7.45
N PRO A 44 5.67 7.93 7.26
CA PRO A 44 6.10 8.60 6.03
C PRO A 44 7.59 8.46 5.73
N ASP A 45 8.41 8.18 6.74
CA ASP A 45 9.86 7.99 6.61
C ASP A 45 10.22 6.68 5.87
N HIS A 46 9.25 5.79 5.68
CA HIS A 46 9.43 4.53 4.95
C HIS A 46 8.99 4.65 3.50
N THR A 47 9.94 4.87 2.60
CA THR A 47 9.71 4.98 1.15
C THR A 47 9.10 3.71 0.54
N LEU A 48 9.28 2.56 1.18
CA LEU A 48 8.74 1.26 0.74
C LEU A 48 7.26 1.31 0.33
N PHE A 49 6.41 1.97 1.11
CA PHE A 49 4.97 2.05 0.83
C PHE A 49 4.68 2.98 -0.35
N LYS A 50 5.44 4.08 -0.47
CA LYS A 50 5.38 4.99 -1.61
C LYS A 50 5.81 4.29 -2.89
N ASP A 51 6.90 3.54 -2.85
CA ASP A 51 7.44 2.81 -4.00
C ASP A 51 6.48 1.71 -4.46
N THR A 52 5.80 1.06 -3.51
CA THR A 52 4.74 0.08 -3.80
C THR A 52 3.55 0.72 -4.50
N LEU A 53 3.09 1.88 -4.03
CA LEU A 53 2.01 2.64 -4.68
C LEU A 53 2.43 3.10 -6.08
N LEU A 54 3.67 3.56 -6.25
CA LEU A 54 4.22 3.94 -7.56
C LEU A 54 4.26 2.75 -8.53
N LYS A 55 4.68 1.58 -8.07
CA LYS A 55 4.80 0.39 -8.91
C LYS A 55 3.46 -0.20 -9.33
N TYR A 56 2.47 -0.23 -8.44
CA TYR A 56 1.23 -0.99 -8.64
C TYR A 56 -0.03 -0.14 -8.85
N PHE A 57 0.01 1.14 -8.51
CA PHE A 57 -1.16 2.03 -8.50
C PHE A 57 -0.85 3.42 -9.06
N ASP A 58 0.18 3.57 -9.90
CA ASP A 58 0.60 4.85 -10.50
C ASP A 58 0.88 5.96 -9.46
N GLY A 59 1.28 5.57 -8.26
CA GLY A 59 1.51 6.49 -7.13
C GLY A 59 0.23 7.02 -6.49
N GLN A 60 -0.93 6.49 -6.87
CA GLN A 60 -2.23 6.97 -6.41
C GLN A 60 -2.60 6.29 -5.08
N PRO A 61 -2.61 7.04 -3.96
CA PRO A 61 -3.12 6.53 -2.69
C PRO A 61 -4.62 6.25 -2.79
N ASP A 62 -5.13 5.43 -1.86
CA ASP A 62 -6.55 5.19 -1.71
C ASP A 62 -7.23 6.40 -1.04
N GLN A 63 -8.05 7.11 -1.81
CA GLN A 63 -8.72 8.32 -1.34
C GLN A 63 -9.69 8.03 -0.19
N SER A 64 -10.39 6.89 -0.19
CA SER A 64 -11.33 6.55 0.86
C SER A 64 -10.63 6.38 2.21
N ILE A 65 -9.41 5.84 2.21
CA ILE A 65 -8.58 5.77 3.42
C ILE A 65 -8.10 7.15 3.86
N LEU A 66 -7.68 8.01 2.93
CA LEU A 66 -7.27 9.37 3.27
C LEU A 66 -8.41 10.17 3.92
N ASP A 67 -9.64 10.02 3.42
CA ASP A 67 -10.82 10.69 3.98
C ASP A 67 -11.12 10.20 5.40
N ILE A 68 -11.05 8.88 5.64
CA ILE A 68 -11.21 8.30 6.98
C ILE A 68 -10.11 8.79 7.93
N LEU A 69 -8.85 8.83 7.48
CA LEU A 69 -7.73 9.30 8.29
C LEU A 69 -7.81 10.79 8.61
N ALA A 70 -8.36 11.60 7.70
CA ALA A 70 -8.65 13.00 7.95
C ALA A 70 -9.74 13.18 9.03
N GLN A 71 -10.77 12.33 9.03
CA GLN A 71 -11.83 12.34 10.04
C GLN A 71 -11.38 11.82 11.42
N GLN A 72 -10.42 10.89 11.47
CA GLN A 72 -9.90 10.33 12.73
C GLN A 72 -8.89 11.25 13.44
N ARG A 73 -8.47 12.35 12.80
CA ARG A 73 -7.49 13.32 13.32
C ARG A 73 -8.13 14.55 13.99
N SER A 74 -9.46 14.65 14.01
CA SER A 74 -10.23 15.68 14.73
C SER A 74 -10.62 15.23 16.12
#